data_AF-A0A6V7NPU1-F1
#
_entry.id   AF-A0A6V7NPU1-F1
#
_cell.length_a   1.000
_cell.length_b   1.000
_cell.length_c   1.000
_cell.angle_alpha   90.00
_cell.angle_beta   90.00
_cell.angle_gamma   90.00
#
_symmetry.space_group_name_H-M   'P 1'
#
loop_
_entity.id
_entity.type
_entity.pdbx_description
1 polymer ?
#
loop_
_entity_poly.entity_id
_entity_poly.type
_entity_poly.pdbx_seq_one_letter_code
_entity_poly.pdbx_strand_id
1 'polypeptide(L)'
;MQTLAPLSSHTSAAAALRRVPPLRAAAAAAADAPTPPATTQAIPPAPPRKINLYSSRITEPKSQGGSQAILYGVGLSEADMAKPQVGISSVWYEGNTCNMHLLRLAEAVREGVRDAGMVGFRFNTIGVSDAISMGTRGMCYSLQSRDLIADSIETVMAAQWYDANISIPGCDKNVSFFISLLAISSLFCGFSH
;
A
#
# COMPACT_ATOMS: atom_id res chain seq x y z
N MET A 1 50.87 54.29 11.06
CA MET A 1 51.52 53.27 11.91
C MET A 1 50.92 51.91 11.60
N GLN A 2 51.49 51.24 10.61
CA GLN A 2 51.30 49.81 10.33
C GLN A 2 52.42 49.05 11.04
N THR A 3 52.12 47.89 11.64
CA THR A 3 53.03 46.76 11.92
C THR A 3 52.16 45.63 12.49
N LEU A 4 51.85 44.57 11.73
CA LEU A 4 52.60 43.30 11.53
C LEU A 4 52.41 42.26 12.66
N ALA A 5 52.00 41.04 12.27
CA ALA A 5 52.03 39.77 13.02
C ALA A 5 53.49 39.35 13.38
N PRO A 6 53.84 38.28 14.16
CA PRO A 6 53.43 36.88 13.90
C PRO A 6 53.46 35.83 15.07
N LEU A 7 52.97 34.61 14.74
CA LEU A 7 53.41 33.22 15.03
C LEU A 7 53.76 32.65 16.43
N SER A 8 53.53 31.33 16.52
CA SER A 8 54.06 30.28 17.44
C SER A 8 53.25 30.03 18.73
N SER A 9 53.11 28.82 19.29
CA SER A 9 53.65 27.48 19.02
C SER A 9 52.88 26.47 19.87
N HIS A 10 52.80 25.24 19.37
CA HIS A 10 52.31 24.05 20.07
C HIS A 10 53.16 23.71 21.31
N THR A 11 52.51 23.27 22.39
CA THR A 11 53.15 22.54 23.49
C THR A 11 52.60 21.13 23.59
N SER A 12 53.55 20.19 23.60
CA SER A 12 53.43 18.74 23.60
C SER A 12 52.96 18.19 24.95
N ALA A 13 52.12 17.15 24.93
CA ALA A 13 52.00 16.19 26.02
C ALA A 13 52.00 14.77 25.41
N ALA A 14 53.10 14.06 25.64
CA ALA A 14 53.35 12.69 25.22
C ALA A 14 52.49 11.70 26.02
N ALA A 15 51.90 10.72 25.33
CA ALA A 15 51.29 9.54 25.96
C ALA A 15 51.70 8.26 25.20
N ALA A 16 52.68 7.58 25.80
CA ALA A 16 52.96 6.14 25.81
C ALA A 16 52.60 5.28 24.56
N LEU A 17 53.63 5.02 23.75
CA LEU A 17 53.71 3.90 22.80
C LEU A 17 53.62 2.54 23.52
N ARG A 18 52.54 1.78 23.27
CA ARG A 18 52.55 0.32 23.46
C ARG A 18 52.95 -0.36 22.14
N ARG A 19 54.03 -1.14 22.19
CA ARG A 19 54.58 -1.89 21.06
C ARG A 19 53.63 -3.02 20.65
N VAL A 20 53.16 -3.00 19.40
CA VAL A 20 52.44 -4.10 18.77
C VAL A 20 53.47 -5.05 18.12
N PRO A 21 53.45 -6.37 18.40
CA PRO A 21 54.34 -7.32 17.75
C PRO A 21 53.91 -7.59 16.29
N PRO A 22 54.83 -8.00 15.39
CA PRO A 22 54.52 -8.15 13.99
C PRO A 22 53.64 -9.38 13.73
N LEU A 23 52.58 -9.21 12.93
CA LEU A 23 51.80 -10.33 12.41
C LEU A 23 52.69 -11.17 11.48
N ARG A 24 52.97 -12.42 11.88
CA ARG A 24 53.51 -13.45 11.00
C ARG A 24 52.43 -13.82 9.96
N ALA A 25 52.73 -13.63 8.69
CA ALA A 25 51.94 -14.20 7.60
C ALA A 25 52.07 -15.74 7.63
N ALA A 26 50.99 -16.43 7.97
CA ALA A 26 50.87 -17.87 7.80
C ALA A 26 50.13 -18.13 6.48
N ALA A 27 50.86 -18.64 5.48
CA ALA A 27 50.26 -19.21 4.29
C ALA A 27 49.64 -20.57 4.66
N ALA A 28 48.31 -20.63 4.70
CA ALA A 28 47.58 -21.90 4.81
C ALA A 28 47.27 -22.41 3.40
N ALA A 29 47.89 -23.54 3.06
CA ALA A 29 47.62 -24.28 1.83
C ALA A 29 46.18 -24.82 1.86
N ALA A 30 45.42 -24.58 0.79
CA ALA A 30 44.11 -25.19 0.58
C ALA A 30 44.29 -26.70 0.35
N ALA A 31 43.72 -27.51 1.24
CA ALA A 31 43.52 -28.93 1.03
C ALA A 31 42.10 -29.14 0.49
N ASP A 32 42.01 -29.67 -0.73
CA ASP A 32 40.79 -29.92 -1.48
C ASP A 32 40.09 -31.16 -0.90
N ALA A 33 39.05 -30.96 -0.09
CA ALA A 33 38.21 -32.03 0.43
C ALA A 33 36.94 -32.14 -0.44
N PRO A 34 36.62 -33.33 -0.99
CA PRO A 34 35.43 -33.49 -1.82
C PRO A 34 34.17 -33.25 -0.98
N THR A 35 33.38 -32.27 -1.42
CA THR A 35 32.10 -31.92 -0.81
C THR A 35 31.10 -33.05 -1.04
N PRO A 36 30.38 -33.55 -0.02
CA PRO A 36 29.35 -34.57 -0.24
C PRO A 36 28.23 -34.01 -1.15
N PRO A 37 27.62 -34.84 -2.01
CA PRO A 37 26.59 -34.38 -2.92
C PRO A 37 25.40 -33.86 -2.12
N ALA A 38 25.00 -32.62 -2.41
CA ALA A 38 23.81 -32.01 -1.84
C ALA A 38 22.58 -32.79 -2.28
N THR A 39 21.99 -33.57 -1.38
CA THR A 39 20.68 -34.17 -1.60
C THR A 39 19.65 -33.04 -1.69
N THR A 40 19.18 -32.74 -2.90
CA THR A 40 18.04 -31.84 -3.12
C THR A 40 16.80 -32.45 -2.49
N GLN A 41 16.51 -32.09 -1.24
CA GLN A 41 15.19 -32.34 -0.68
C GLN A 41 14.22 -31.37 -1.34
N ALA A 42 13.25 -31.92 -2.08
CA ALA A 42 12.21 -31.14 -2.71
C ALA A 42 11.39 -30.43 -1.61
N ILE A 43 11.37 -29.10 -1.66
CA ILE A 43 10.49 -28.27 -0.82
C ILE A 43 9.05 -28.64 -1.22
N PRO A 44 8.19 -29.07 -0.28
CA PRO A 44 6.80 -29.35 -0.61
C PRO A 44 6.15 -28.08 -1.17
N PRO A 45 5.27 -28.19 -2.18
CA PRO A 45 4.58 -27.03 -2.72
C PRO A 45 3.84 -26.32 -1.60
N ALA A 46 4.07 -25.02 -1.48
CA ALA A 46 3.36 -24.19 -0.49
C ALA A 46 1.84 -24.40 -0.65
N PRO A 47 1.09 -24.49 0.45
CA PRO A 47 -0.36 -24.62 0.36
C PRO A 47 -0.93 -23.44 -0.44
N PRO A 48 -2.00 -23.66 -1.23
CA PRO A 48 -2.58 -22.61 -2.07
C PRO A 48 -2.93 -21.39 -1.22
N ARG A 49 -2.37 -20.23 -1.57
CA ARG A 49 -2.59 -18.99 -0.82
C ARG A 49 -4.04 -18.55 -1.00
N LYS A 50 -4.77 -18.45 0.11
CA LYS A 50 -6.14 -17.93 0.15
C LYS A 50 -6.19 -16.53 -0.49
N ILE A 51 -7.11 -16.34 -1.43
CA ILE A 51 -7.23 -15.09 -2.21
C ILE A 51 -8.17 -14.08 -1.53
N ASN A 52 -9.14 -14.55 -0.75
CA ASN A 52 -10.13 -13.76 -0.01
C ASN A 52 -9.70 -13.57 1.47
N LEU A 53 -8.56 -12.92 1.68
CA LEU A 53 -7.95 -12.79 3.02
C LEU A 53 -8.81 -11.99 4.00
N TYR A 54 -9.48 -10.94 3.54
CA TYR A 54 -10.29 -10.04 4.36
C TYR A 54 -11.77 -10.40 4.30
N SER A 55 -12.31 -10.59 3.09
CA SER A 55 -13.75 -10.83 2.93
C SER A 55 -14.19 -12.16 3.55
N SER A 56 -13.28 -13.14 3.65
CA SER A 56 -13.54 -14.37 4.41
C SER A 56 -13.96 -14.14 5.85
N ARG A 57 -13.61 -13.00 6.46
CA ARG A 57 -14.06 -12.64 7.80
C ARG A 57 -15.58 -12.55 7.90
N ILE A 58 -16.25 -12.12 6.85
CA ILE A 58 -17.71 -11.94 6.78
C ILE A 58 -18.40 -13.00 5.94
N THR A 59 -17.70 -13.68 5.03
CA THR A 59 -18.31 -14.69 4.15
C THR A 59 -18.26 -16.13 4.69
N GLU A 60 -17.32 -16.50 5.56
CA GLU A 60 -17.14 -17.90 6.01
C GLU A 60 -17.75 -18.24 7.38
N PRO A 61 -17.56 -17.43 8.46
CA PRO A 61 -18.00 -17.83 9.79
C PRO A 61 -19.52 -17.85 9.90
N LYS A 62 -20.09 -18.91 10.48
CA LYS A 62 -21.54 -19.01 10.74
C LYS A 62 -22.06 -17.90 11.67
N SER A 63 -21.19 -17.34 12.51
CA SER A 63 -21.51 -16.20 13.37
C SER A 63 -21.76 -14.90 12.58
N GLN A 64 -21.35 -14.84 11.31
CA GLN A 64 -21.54 -13.71 10.39
C GLN A 64 -22.74 -13.89 9.46
N GLY A 65 -23.74 -14.68 9.86
CA GLY A 65 -24.95 -14.92 9.07
C GLY A 65 -25.72 -13.65 8.67
N GLY A 66 -25.67 -12.60 9.51
CA GLY A 66 -26.25 -11.29 9.16
C GLY A 66 -25.54 -10.63 7.97
N SER A 67 -24.21 -10.65 7.96
CA SER A 67 -23.39 -10.14 6.86
C SER A 67 -23.65 -10.92 5.57
N GLN A 68 -23.71 -12.25 5.66
CA GLN A 68 -24.02 -13.13 4.53
C GLN A 68 -25.42 -12.84 3.96
N ALA A 69 -26.43 -12.61 4.81
CA ALA A 69 -27.78 -12.27 4.36
C ALA A 69 -27.82 -10.98 3.53
N ILE A 70 -27.07 -9.95 3.93
CA ILE A 70 -26.95 -8.71 3.14
C ILE A 70 -26.21 -8.96 1.82
N LEU A 71 -25.13 -9.76 1.85
CA LEU A 71 -24.39 -10.12 0.64
C LEU A 71 -25.26 -10.90 -0.37
N TYR A 72 -26.11 -11.82 0.09
CA TYR A 72 -27.13 -12.44 -0.76
C TYR A 72 -28.14 -11.42 -1.27
N GLY A 73 -28.58 -10.48 -0.43
CA GLY A 73 -29.54 -9.42 -0.79
C GLY A 73 -29.04 -8.48 -1.90
N VAL A 74 -27.73 -8.19 -1.94
CA VAL A 74 -27.12 -7.40 -3.03
C VAL A 74 -26.82 -8.24 -4.29
N GLY A 75 -27.14 -9.54 -4.27
CA GLY A 75 -27.15 -10.42 -5.45
C GLY A 75 -25.98 -11.40 -5.56
N LEU A 76 -25.19 -11.63 -4.50
CA LEU A 76 -24.16 -12.67 -4.53
C LEU A 76 -24.79 -14.06 -4.46
N SER A 77 -24.22 -15.02 -5.17
CA SER A 77 -24.52 -16.44 -5.01
C SER A 77 -23.61 -17.09 -3.97
N GLU A 78 -23.93 -18.32 -3.55
CA GLU A 78 -23.07 -19.09 -2.65
C GLU A 78 -21.66 -19.30 -3.23
N ALA A 79 -21.56 -19.48 -4.55
CA ALA A 79 -20.28 -19.58 -5.25
C ALA A 79 -19.47 -18.27 -5.22
N ASP A 80 -20.12 -17.11 -5.08
CA ASP A 80 -19.46 -15.82 -5.00
C ASP A 80 -18.90 -15.53 -3.60
N MET A 81 -19.40 -16.18 -2.56
CA MET A 81 -18.93 -16.01 -1.18
C MET A 81 -17.47 -16.44 -0.98
N ALA A 82 -16.97 -17.32 -1.84
CA ALA A 82 -15.58 -17.77 -1.86
C ALA A 82 -14.65 -16.89 -2.70
N LYS A 83 -15.19 -15.97 -3.51
CA LYS A 83 -14.41 -15.09 -4.39
C LYS A 83 -13.92 -13.87 -3.61
N PRO A 84 -12.77 -13.29 -3.98
CA PRO A 84 -12.31 -12.05 -3.38
C PRO A 84 -13.23 -10.91 -3.80
N GLN A 85 -13.47 -10.00 -2.85
CA GLN A 85 -14.32 -8.83 -3.03
C GLN A 85 -13.44 -7.62 -3.30
N VAL A 86 -13.69 -6.92 -4.40
CA VAL A 86 -12.93 -5.76 -4.85
C VAL A 86 -13.79 -4.52 -4.73
N GLY A 87 -13.35 -3.58 -3.90
CA GLY A 87 -13.92 -2.25 -3.83
C GLY A 87 -13.51 -1.43 -5.05
N ILE A 88 -14.46 -0.81 -5.73
CA ILE A 88 -14.20 0.06 -6.88
C ILE A 88 -14.61 1.48 -6.48
N SER A 89 -13.62 2.31 -6.14
CA SER A 89 -13.82 3.66 -5.61
C SER A 89 -13.72 4.72 -6.72
N SER A 90 -14.87 5.22 -7.20
CA SER A 90 -14.90 6.35 -8.13
C SER A 90 -15.01 7.69 -7.41
N VAL A 91 -14.59 8.75 -8.11
CA VAL A 91 -14.72 10.15 -7.66
C VAL A 91 -15.66 10.88 -8.63
N TRP A 92 -16.81 10.28 -8.92
CA TRP A 92 -17.75 10.81 -9.90
C TRP A 92 -18.61 11.92 -9.28
N TYR A 93 -18.74 13.02 -10.02
CA TYR A 93 -19.75 14.06 -9.84
C TYR A 93 -19.87 14.87 -11.14
N GLU A 94 -21.04 15.47 -11.39
CA GLU A 94 -21.36 16.09 -12.69
C GLU A 94 -20.80 17.51 -12.85
N GLY A 95 -20.52 18.21 -11.76
CA GLY A 95 -20.06 19.60 -11.75
C GLY A 95 -18.61 19.82 -12.21
N ASN A 96 -17.92 18.79 -12.72
CA ASN A 96 -16.58 18.91 -13.27
C ASN A 96 -16.40 17.98 -14.47
N THR A 97 -15.89 18.54 -15.58
CA THR A 97 -15.60 17.80 -16.82
C THR A 97 -14.59 16.67 -16.58
N CYS A 98 -13.72 16.83 -15.59
CA CYS A 98 -12.73 15.84 -15.19
C CYS A 98 -13.35 14.60 -14.51
N ASN A 99 -14.57 14.71 -13.97
CA ASN A 99 -15.18 13.69 -13.11
C ASN A 99 -16.49 13.12 -13.67
N MET A 100 -17.18 13.84 -14.56
CA MET A 100 -18.49 13.45 -15.10
C MET A 100 -18.52 12.08 -15.78
N HIS A 101 -17.40 11.62 -16.33
CA HIS A 101 -17.29 10.38 -17.11
C HIS A 101 -16.87 9.16 -16.27
N LEU A 102 -16.50 9.36 -15.01
CA LEU A 102 -15.92 8.30 -14.17
C LEU A 102 -16.93 7.21 -13.78
N LEU A 103 -18.23 7.51 -13.81
CA LEU A 103 -19.26 6.51 -13.56
C LEU A 103 -19.24 5.39 -14.62
N ARG A 104 -19.06 5.77 -15.90
CA ARG A 104 -18.95 4.82 -17.01
C ARG A 104 -17.66 4.00 -16.91
N LEU A 105 -16.57 4.64 -16.53
CA LEU A 105 -15.29 3.95 -16.31
C LEU A 105 -15.39 2.95 -15.16
N ALA A 106 -16.08 3.31 -14.07
CA ALA A 106 -16.31 2.41 -12.93
C ALA A 106 -17.15 1.19 -13.30
N GLU A 107 -18.09 1.31 -14.23
CA GLU A 107 -18.84 0.15 -14.74
C GLU A 107 -17.93 -0.76 -15.58
N ALA A 108 -17.12 -0.21 -16.48
CA ALA A 108 -16.17 -1.00 -17.28
C ALA A 108 -15.14 -1.74 -16.40
N VAL A 109 -14.66 -1.09 -15.32
CA VAL A 109 -13.78 -1.74 -14.33
C VAL A 109 -14.51 -2.87 -13.61
N ARG A 110 -15.78 -2.68 -13.23
CA ARG A 110 -16.58 -3.73 -12.59
C ARG A 110 -16.77 -4.94 -13.50
N GLU A 111 -17.00 -4.72 -14.79
CA GLU A 111 -17.06 -5.80 -15.78
C GLU A 111 -15.73 -6.56 -15.84
N GLY A 112 -14.60 -5.86 -15.93
CA GLY A 112 -13.27 -6.49 -15.92
C GLY A 112 -12.96 -7.29 -14.65
N VAL A 113 -13.39 -6.80 -13.47
CA VAL A 113 -13.26 -7.53 -12.20
C VAL A 113 -14.08 -8.81 -12.22
N ARG A 114 -15.30 -8.76 -12.76
CA ARG A 114 -16.17 -9.94 -12.88
C ARG A 114 -15.59 -10.96 -13.86
N ASP A 115 -15.03 -10.50 -14.97
CA ASP A 115 -14.40 -11.36 -15.98
C ASP A 115 -13.13 -12.03 -15.45
N ALA A 116 -12.43 -11.38 -14.51
CA ALA A 116 -11.32 -11.96 -13.75
C ALA A 116 -11.76 -12.95 -12.65
N GLY A 117 -13.05 -13.27 -12.54
CA GLY A 117 -13.59 -14.23 -11.57
C GLY A 117 -13.70 -13.70 -10.14
N MET A 118 -13.74 -12.38 -9.96
CA MET A 118 -13.85 -11.70 -8.67
C MET A 118 -15.20 -10.98 -8.53
N VAL A 119 -15.54 -10.52 -7.32
CA VAL A 119 -16.77 -9.76 -7.06
C VAL A 119 -16.43 -8.27 -6.97
N GLY A 120 -17.02 -7.44 -7.83
CA GLY A 120 -16.80 -6.00 -7.82
C GLY A 120 -17.93 -5.22 -7.15
N PHE A 121 -17.62 -4.48 -6.07
CA PHE A 121 -18.53 -3.56 -5.41
C PHE A 121 -18.12 -2.11 -5.66
N ARG A 122 -18.96 -1.39 -6.41
CA ARG A 122 -18.73 0.03 -6.72
C ARG A 122 -19.21 0.91 -5.58
N PHE A 123 -18.39 1.88 -5.22
CA PHE A 123 -18.76 2.98 -4.33
C PHE A 123 -18.11 4.28 -4.81
N ASN A 124 -18.59 5.40 -4.28
CA ASN A 124 -18.15 6.72 -4.74
C ASN A 124 -17.75 7.59 -3.54
N THR A 125 -16.79 8.48 -3.74
CA THR A 125 -16.40 9.51 -2.77
C THR A 125 -16.56 10.91 -3.38
N ILE A 126 -16.46 11.94 -2.52
CA ILE A 126 -16.61 13.34 -2.90
C ILE A 126 -15.42 13.84 -3.74
N GLY A 127 -15.62 14.98 -4.40
CA GLY A 127 -14.55 15.71 -5.06
C GLY A 127 -14.95 17.18 -5.21
N VAL A 128 -13.96 18.03 -5.50
CA VAL A 128 -14.17 19.46 -5.74
C VAL A 128 -13.41 19.89 -7.00
N SER A 129 -13.88 20.96 -7.64
CA SER A 129 -13.25 21.52 -8.84
C SER A 129 -12.45 22.77 -8.50
N ASP A 130 -11.13 22.68 -8.67
CA ASP A 130 -10.22 23.83 -8.52
C ASP A 130 -10.53 24.90 -9.57
N ALA A 131 -10.83 24.49 -10.81
CA ALA A 131 -11.16 25.43 -11.88
C ALA A 131 -12.38 26.31 -11.56
N ILE A 132 -13.37 25.78 -10.81
CA ILE A 132 -14.55 26.54 -10.39
C ILE A 132 -14.26 27.37 -9.13
N SER A 133 -13.49 26.83 -8.18
CA SER A 133 -13.28 27.46 -6.87
C SER A 133 -12.13 28.47 -6.83
N MET A 134 -11.26 28.49 -7.84
CA MET A 134 -10.11 29.39 -7.95
C MET A 134 -10.51 30.85 -7.79
N GLY A 135 -9.76 31.60 -6.96
CA GLY A 135 -10.02 33.03 -6.71
C GLY A 135 -11.20 33.32 -5.77
N THR A 136 -11.83 32.29 -5.19
CA THR A 136 -12.94 32.44 -4.23
C THR A 136 -12.59 31.82 -2.87
N ARG A 137 -13.45 32.06 -1.86
CA ARG A 137 -13.35 31.36 -0.56
C ARG A 137 -13.50 29.84 -0.66
N GLY A 138 -14.05 29.33 -1.78
CA GLY A 138 -14.15 27.90 -2.03
C GLY A 138 -12.79 27.21 -2.11
N MET A 139 -11.74 27.94 -2.50
CA MET A 139 -10.39 27.39 -2.64
C MET A 139 -9.82 26.82 -1.32
N CYS A 140 -10.28 27.34 -0.18
CA CYS A 140 -9.90 26.84 1.14
C CYS A 140 -10.28 25.38 1.38
N TYR A 141 -11.27 24.85 0.63
CA TYR A 141 -11.76 23.49 0.77
C TYR A 141 -11.08 22.50 -0.18
N SER A 142 -10.17 22.92 -1.07
CA SER A 142 -9.65 21.98 -2.06
C SER A 142 -8.51 21.11 -1.54
N LEU A 143 -7.48 21.64 -0.87
CA LEU A 143 -6.37 20.80 -0.37
C LEU A 143 -6.84 19.72 0.62
N GLN A 144 -7.70 20.11 1.57
CA GLN A 144 -8.25 19.19 2.57
C GLN A 144 -9.14 18.09 1.98
N SER A 145 -9.68 18.27 0.77
CA SER A 145 -10.53 17.23 0.15
C SER A 145 -9.74 15.96 -0.15
N ARG A 146 -8.42 16.05 -0.32
CA ARG A 146 -7.54 14.89 -0.51
C ARG A 146 -7.61 13.95 0.69
N ASP A 147 -7.49 14.50 1.90
CA ASP A 147 -7.45 13.72 3.13
C ASP A 147 -8.86 13.17 3.44
N LEU A 148 -9.92 13.94 3.14
CA LEU A 148 -11.29 13.40 3.21
C LEU A 148 -11.56 12.23 2.25
N ILE A 149 -11.02 12.29 1.04
CA ILE A 149 -11.12 11.20 0.06
C ILE A 149 -10.40 9.95 0.58
N ALA A 150 -9.21 10.13 1.17
CA ALA A 150 -8.46 9.07 1.81
C ALA A 150 -9.27 8.36 2.88
N ASP A 151 -9.75 9.14 3.86
CA ASP A 151 -10.53 8.65 4.99
C ASP A 151 -11.81 7.97 4.53
N SER A 152 -12.46 8.49 3.48
CA SER A 152 -13.66 7.90 2.89
C SER A 152 -13.39 6.49 2.35
N ILE A 153 -12.30 6.30 1.62
CA ILE A 153 -11.96 5.02 1.00
C ILE A 153 -11.49 4.03 2.05
N GLU A 154 -10.65 4.46 2.99
CA GLU A 154 -10.22 3.64 4.12
C GLU A 154 -11.43 3.16 4.94
N THR A 155 -12.37 4.05 5.25
CA THR A 155 -13.59 3.73 6.00
C THR A 155 -14.38 2.63 5.31
N VAL A 156 -14.60 2.74 3.99
CA VAL A 156 -15.38 1.74 3.25
C VAL A 156 -14.62 0.41 3.18
N MET A 157 -13.33 0.44 2.86
CA MET A 157 -12.51 -0.77 2.74
C MET A 157 -12.45 -1.54 4.07
N ALA A 158 -12.21 -0.84 5.18
CA ALA A 158 -12.13 -1.45 6.50
C ALA A 158 -13.49 -1.95 7.00
N ALA A 159 -14.57 -1.20 6.78
CA ALA A 159 -15.90 -1.60 7.23
C ALA A 159 -16.49 -2.77 6.44
N GLN A 160 -16.25 -2.81 5.12
CA GLN A 160 -16.84 -3.81 4.23
C GLN A 160 -15.96 -5.05 4.03
N TRP A 161 -14.75 -5.08 4.59
CA TRP A 161 -13.81 -6.21 4.48
C TRP A 161 -13.43 -6.58 3.03
N TYR A 162 -13.31 -5.58 2.16
CA TYR A 162 -12.88 -5.83 0.78
C TYR A 162 -11.40 -6.24 0.73
N ASP A 163 -11.08 -7.18 -0.16
CA ASP A 163 -9.74 -7.75 -0.31
C ASP A 163 -8.79 -6.86 -1.12
N ALA A 164 -9.36 -6.05 -2.03
CA ALA A 164 -8.61 -5.15 -2.90
C ALA A 164 -9.42 -3.91 -3.24
N ASN A 165 -8.73 -2.85 -3.67
CA ASN A 165 -9.34 -1.60 -4.08
C ASN A 165 -8.82 -1.17 -5.46
N ILE A 166 -9.73 -0.81 -6.35
CA ILE A 166 -9.44 -0.14 -7.63
C ILE A 166 -10.04 1.26 -7.56
N SER A 167 -9.18 2.26 -7.43
CA SER A 167 -9.61 3.67 -7.40
C SER A 167 -9.55 4.31 -8.77
N ILE A 168 -10.57 5.11 -9.07
CA ILE A 168 -10.74 5.81 -10.33
C ILE A 168 -10.77 7.31 -10.04
N PRO A 169 -9.60 7.96 -9.96
CA PRO A 169 -9.47 9.39 -9.68
C PRO A 169 -9.87 10.26 -10.90
N GLY A 170 -10.37 11.46 -10.61
CA GLY A 170 -10.41 12.57 -11.58
C GLY A 170 -9.16 13.46 -11.51
N CYS A 171 -9.25 14.69 -12.00
CA CYS A 171 -8.09 15.60 -12.07
C CYS A 171 -7.72 16.27 -10.73
N ASP A 172 -6.44 16.68 -10.70
CA ASP A 172 -5.72 17.52 -9.73
C ASP A 172 -5.37 16.92 -8.35
N LYS A 173 -6.31 16.35 -7.58
CA LYS A 173 -6.01 15.95 -6.17
C LYS A 173 -5.96 14.47 -5.88
N ASN A 174 -6.53 13.67 -6.75
CA ASN A 174 -6.79 12.28 -6.47
C ASN A 174 -5.62 11.37 -6.90
N VAL A 175 -4.72 11.83 -7.77
CA VAL A 175 -3.71 10.96 -8.41
C VAL A 175 -2.57 10.58 -7.45
N SER A 176 -2.06 11.51 -6.63
CA SER A 176 -0.90 11.25 -5.75
C SER A 176 -1.20 10.39 -4.52
N PHE A 177 -2.47 10.25 -4.13
CA PHE A 177 -2.85 9.47 -2.94
C PHE A 177 -2.96 7.95 -3.23
N PHE A 178 -3.34 7.56 -4.44
CA PHE A 178 -3.68 6.17 -4.74
C PHE A 178 -2.51 5.21 -4.89
N ILE A 179 -1.32 5.71 -5.28
CA ILE A 179 -0.10 4.88 -5.26
C ILE A 179 0.26 4.50 -3.81
N SER A 180 -0.07 5.35 -2.83
CA SER A 180 0.18 5.05 -1.42
C SER A 180 -0.88 4.13 -0.80
N LEU A 181 -2.15 4.24 -1.17
CA LEU A 181 -3.22 3.42 -0.60
C LEU A 181 -3.15 1.94 -1.04
N LEU A 182 -2.71 1.67 -2.28
CA LEU A 182 -2.42 0.31 -2.74
C LEU A 182 -1.35 -0.38 -1.85
N ALA A 183 -0.41 0.41 -1.30
CA ALA A 183 0.59 -0.06 -0.35
C ALA A 183 0.05 -0.20 1.09
N ILE A 184 -0.85 0.70 1.53
CA ILE A 184 -1.41 0.70 2.90
C ILE A 184 -2.31 -0.52 3.16
N SER A 185 -3.10 -0.96 2.17
CA SER A 185 -3.93 -2.17 2.32
C SER A 185 -3.09 -3.43 2.59
N SER A 186 -1.84 -3.46 2.13
CA SER A 186 -0.89 -4.55 2.44
C SER A 186 -0.16 -4.39 3.78
N LEU A 187 -0.10 -3.17 4.33
CA LEU A 187 0.70 -2.84 5.51
C LEU A 187 -0.10 -2.87 6.83
N PHE A 188 -1.40 -2.51 6.80
CA PHE A 188 -2.22 -2.45 8.02
C PHE A 188 -2.57 -3.83 8.62
N CYS A 189 -2.45 -4.91 7.85
CA CYS A 189 -2.62 -6.27 8.39
C CYS A 189 -1.49 -6.69 9.35
N GLY A 190 -0.38 -5.95 9.41
CA GLY A 190 0.72 -6.21 10.34
C GLY A 190 0.52 -5.71 11.76
N PHE A 191 -0.56 -4.97 12.05
CA PHE A 191 -0.73 -4.26 13.34
C PHE A 191 -1.97 -4.65 14.16
N SER A 192 -2.76 -5.65 13.73
CA SER A 192 -3.79 -6.27 14.56
C SER A 192 -3.44 -7.73 14.86
N HIS A 193 -2.48 -7.91 15.76
CA HIS A 193 -2.30 -9.12 16.57
C HIS A 193 -2.30 -8.74 18.05
#